data_AF-Q7XBV2-F1
#
_entry.id   AF-Q7XBV2-F1
#
_cell.length_a   1.000
_cell.length_b   1.000
_cell.length_c   1.000
_cell.angle_alpha   90.00
_cell.angle_beta   90.00
_cell.angle_gamma   90.00
#
_symmetry.space_group_name_H-M   'P 1'
#
loop_
_entity.id
_entity.type
_entity.pdbx_description
1 polymer ?
#
loop_
_entity_poly.entity_id
_entity_poly.type
_entity_poly.pdbx_seq_one_letter_code
_entity_poly.pdbx_strand_id
1 'polypeptide(L)'
;MVVAIHNISGFVEVDKDGNWTCPSDKKNKHGVIPNPVLQVNRLAANLQSYLEKRGAKLPDGHITGKIVLPNPNCRPSYAITLQPEVILYDQWKDLKADSKGGLSTWIKGAFSGSKGDMQDSLLQNLHFILSTSPMWDRLELKGDRNILGEFIEFKGRHDDIQALKCLKRSKVCRFIVQKSTLFGGFGRSRVQILYSPRDYRAEGTSSSEWKEISVKQYTEILFQPLHSKKVKKFKLSSVASVTLSA
;
A
#
# COMPACT_ATOMS: atom_id res chain seq x y z
N MET A 1 -11.36 -4.85 -0.03
CA MET A 1 -11.10 -4.96 1.43
C MET A 1 -10.31 -3.75 1.90
N VAL A 2 -10.72 -3.15 3.02
CA VAL A 2 -9.98 -2.10 3.75
C VAL A 2 -9.35 -2.72 4.99
N VAL A 3 -8.06 -2.46 5.24
CA VAL A 3 -7.33 -3.05 6.36
C VAL A 3 -6.76 -1.96 7.26
N ALA A 4 -7.05 -2.02 8.56
CA ALA A 4 -6.42 -1.22 9.60
C ALA A 4 -5.45 -2.11 10.40
N ILE A 5 -4.23 -1.65 10.64
CA ILE A 5 -3.21 -2.42 11.38
C ILE A 5 -2.94 -1.73 12.70
N HIS A 6 -3.13 -2.45 13.81
CA HIS A 6 -2.81 -1.98 15.15
C HIS A 6 -1.76 -2.88 15.79
N ASN A 7 -0.52 -2.39 15.84
CA ASN A 7 0.59 -3.09 16.50
C ASN A 7 0.59 -2.78 18.00
N ILE A 8 -0.25 -3.50 18.76
CA ILE A 8 -0.42 -3.33 20.21
C ILE A 8 0.21 -4.53 20.93
N SER A 9 0.74 -4.33 22.13
CA SER A 9 1.22 -5.39 23.01
C SER A 9 0.53 -5.35 24.37
N GLY A 10 0.37 -6.50 25.01
CA GLY A 10 -0.32 -6.65 26.29
C GLY A 10 -1.84 -6.76 26.15
N PHE A 11 -2.55 -6.57 27.26
CA PHE A 11 -4.00 -6.83 27.34
C PHE A 11 -4.82 -5.71 26.70
N VAL A 12 -5.70 -6.08 25.76
CA VAL A 12 -6.61 -5.14 25.09
C VAL A 12 -8.03 -5.47 25.46
N GLU A 13 -8.77 -4.51 25.98
CA GLU A 13 -10.18 -4.67 26.34
C GLU A 13 -11.06 -3.73 25.52
N VAL A 14 -12.34 -4.08 25.41
CA VAL A 14 -13.35 -3.25 24.75
C VAL A 14 -14.21 -2.61 25.84
N ASP A 15 -14.36 -1.29 25.77
CA ASP A 15 -15.25 -0.55 26.67
C ASP A 15 -16.70 -0.59 26.18
N LYS A 16 -17.60 0.05 26.94
CA LYS A 16 -19.04 0.10 26.63
C LYS A 16 -19.36 0.84 25.32
N ASP A 17 -18.48 1.73 24.89
CA ASP A 17 -18.62 2.55 23.68
C ASP A 17 -17.97 1.86 22.46
N GLY A 18 -17.40 0.67 22.66
CA GLY A 18 -16.70 -0.10 21.64
C GLY A 18 -15.26 0.36 21.40
N ASN A 19 -14.72 1.27 22.20
CA ASN A 19 -13.31 1.66 22.12
C ASN A 19 -12.42 0.57 22.71
N TRP A 20 -11.19 0.49 22.20
CA TRP A 20 -10.22 -0.45 22.71
C TRP A 20 -9.26 0.25 23.68
N THR A 21 -9.23 -0.22 24.91
CA THR A 21 -8.26 0.19 25.92
C THR A 21 -7.02 -0.69 25.80
N CYS A 22 -5.88 -0.05 25.64
CA CYS A 22 -4.59 -0.69 25.40
C CYS A 22 -3.60 -0.27 26.49
N PRO A 23 -2.61 -1.12 26.82
CA PRO A 23 -1.53 -0.72 27.72
C PRO A 23 -0.71 0.39 27.02
N SER A 24 -0.38 1.46 27.74
CA SER A 24 0.58 2.45 27.26
C SER A 24 1.93 2.25 27.93
N ASP A 25 3.01 2.57 27.22
CA ASP A 25 4.37 2.61 27.79
C ASP A 25 4.51 3.64 28.93
N LYS A 26 3.54 4.55 29.07
CA LYS A 26 3.51 5.51 30.17
C LYS A 26 2.82 4.87 31.37
N LYS A 27 3.57 4.78 32.49
CA LYS A 27 3.23 4.09 33.76
C LYS A 27 1.83 4.31 34.35
N ASN A 28 1.00 5.25 33.85
CA ASN A 28 -0.34 5.56 34.37
C ASN A 28 -1.35 5.99 33.28
N LYS A 29 -1.18 5.61 32.01
CA LYS A 29 -2.19 5.91 30.97
C LYS A 29 -2.53 4.65 30.18
N HIS A 30 -3.82 4.41 29.96
CA HIS A 30 -4.24 3.47 28.93
C HIS A 30 -4.30 4.21 27.60
N GLY A 31 -3.72 3.64 26.54
CA GLY A 31 -3.95 4.13 25.19
C GLY A 31 -5.37 3.77 24.78
N VAL A 32 -6.15 4.73 24.29
CA VAL A 32 -7.52 4.45 23.82
C VAL A 32 -7.53 4.53 22.30
N ILE A 33 -7.99 3.45 21.67
CA ILE A 33 -8.25 3.40 20.22
C ILE A 33 -9.76 3.52 20.06
N PRO A 34 -10.27 4.64 19.52
CA PRO A 34 -11.70 4.87 19.46
C PRO A 34 -12.37 3.96 18.43
N ASN A 35 -13.34 3.16 18.87
CA ASN A 35 -14.13 2.19 18.10
C ASN A 35 -13.54 1.76 16.73
N PRO A 36 -12.47 0.95 16.73
CA PRO A 36 -11.75 0.64 15.50
C PRO A 36 -12.58 -0.15 14.48
N VAL A 37 -13.55 -0.96 14.93
CA VAL A 37 -14.47 -1.69 14.05
C VAL A 37 -15.37 -0.73 13.29
N LEU A 38 -15.99 0.23 14.00
CA LEU A 38 -16.80 1.26 13.36
C LEU A 38 -15.97 2.10 12.38
N GLN A 39 -14.73 2.44 12.73
CA GLN A 39 -13.85 3.20 11.84
C GLN A 39 -13.54 2.45 10.55
N VAL A 40 -13.13 1.18 10.63
CA VAL A 40 -12.76 0.42 9.42
C VAL A 40 -13.98 0.19 8.52
N ASN A 41 -15.16 -0.03 9.09
CA ASN A 41 -16.40 -0.18 8.33
C ASN A 41 -16.85 1.12 7.67
N ARG A 42 -16.67 2.28 8.34
CA ARG A 42 -16.87 3.59 7.70
C ARG A 42 -15.93 3.82 6.52
N LEU A 43 -14.66 3.44 6.66
CA LEU A 43 -13.70 3.53 5.56
C LEU A 43 -14.05 2.60 4.39
N ALA A 44 -14.54 1.39 4.68
CA ALA A 44 -15.04 0.45 3.68
C ALA A 44 -16.23 1.04 2.90
N ALA A 45 -17.21 1.62 3.61
CA ALA A 45 -18.36 2.29 2.99
C ALA A 45 -17.94 3.52 2.16
N ASN A 46 -16.99 4.31 2.63
CA ASN A 46 -16.45 5.45 1.88
C ASN A 46 -15.78 4.99 0.58
N LEU A 47 -15.00 3.90 0.62
CA LEU A 47 -14.38 3.32 -0.56
C LEU A 47 -15.43 2.80 -1.54
N GLN A 48 -16.47 2.11 -1.06
CA GLN A 48 -17.58 1.66 -1.89
C GLN A 48 -18.27 2.84 -2.59
N SER A 49 -18.65 3.88 -1.85
CA SER A 49 -19.27 5.08 -2.43
C SER A 49 -18.37 5.77 -3.45
N TYR A 50 -17.05 5.80 -3.21
CA TYR A 50 -16.09 6.35 -4.17
C TYR A 50 -16.07 5.57 -5.49
N LEU A 51 -16.04 4.24 -5.42
CA LEU A 51 -16.04 3.37 -6.60
C LEU A 51 -17.34 3.48 -7.39
N GLU A 52 -18.49 3.52 -6.70
CA GLU A 52 -19.80 3.69 -7.32
C GLU A 52 -19.91 5.02 -8.08
N LYS A 53 -19.45 6.12 -7.47
CA LYS A 53 -19.38 7.45 -8.12
C LYS A 53 -18.47 7.46 -9.35
N ARG A 54 -17.52 6.54 -9.42
CA ARG A 54 -16.60 6.35 -10.54
C ARG A 54 -17.08 5.31 -11.55
N GLY A 55 -18.30 4.80 -11.40
CA GLY A 55 -18.93 3.88 -12.34
C GLY A 55 -18.68 2.40 -12.07
N ALA A 56 -18.00 2.03 -10.98
CA ALA A 56 -17.86 0.65 -10.53
C ALA A 56 -18.95 0.33 -9.50
N LYS A 57 -20.08 -0.21 -9.97
CA LYS A 57 -21.14 -0.73 -9.09
C LYS A 57 -20.73 -2.08 -8.53
N LEU A 58 -20.45 -2.13 -7.24
CA LEU A 58 -20.18 -3.37 -6.52
C LEU A 58 -21.43 -3.77 -5.74
N PRO A 59 -21.72 -5.08 -5.59
CA PRO A 59 -22.76 -5.53 -4.68
C PRO A 59 -22.50 -5.08 -3.25
N ASP A 60 -23.55 -4.88 -2.47
CA ASP A 60 -23.43 -4.56 -1.06
C ASP A 60 -22.67 -5.66 -0.30
N GLY A 61 -21.80 -5.24 0.63
CA GLY A 61 -20.97 -6.15 1.43
C GLY A 61 -19.72 -6.68 0.73
N HIS A 62 -19.47 -6.31 -0.52
CA HIS A 62 -18.29 -6.76 -1.26
C HIS A 62 -16.99 -6.10 -0.80
N ILE A 63 -17.08 -4.89 -0.24
CA ILE A 63 -15.96 -4.22 0.42
C ILE A 63 -16.14 -4.35 1.92
N THR A 64 -15.28 -5.17 2.53
CA THR A 64 -15.25 -5.38 3.97
C THR A 64 -14.08 -4.64 4.62
N GLY A 65 -14.30 -4.20 5.86
CA GLY A 65 -13.26 -3.69 6.75
C GLY A 65 -12.67 -4.80 7.62
N LYS A 66 -11.35 -4.81 7.79
CA LYS A 66 -10.63 -5.75 8.65
C LYS A 66 -9.60 -5.04 9.53
N ILE A 67 -9.46 -5.49 10.77
CA ILE A 67 -8.46 -5.02 11.71
C ILE A 67 -7.45 -6.12 11.93
N VAL A 68 -6.18 -5.83 11.77
CA VAL A 68 -5.09 -6.80 11.98
C VAL A 68 -4.33 -6.44 13.25
N LEU A 69 -4.17 -7.44 14.11
CA LEU A 69 -3.35 -7.40 15.32
C LEU A 69 -2.10 -8.28 15.12
N PRO A 70 -1.03 -7.74 14.49
CA PRO A 70 0.10 -8.55 14.04
C PRO A 70 1.13 -8.85 15.13
N ASN A 71 0.88 -8.48 16.39
CA ASN A 71 1.84 -8.65 17.48
C ASN A 71 1.51 -9.93 18.28
N PRO A 72 2.43 -10.90 18.40
CA PRO A 72 2.19 -12.12 19.16
C PRO A 72 1.98 -11.87 20.66
N ASN A 73 2.46 -10.73 21.18
CA ASN A 73 2.28 -10.35 22.58
C ASN A 73 0.97 -9.61 22.84
N CYS A 74 0.12 -9.42 21.83
CA CYS A 74 -1.22 -8.84 21.99
C CYS A 74 -2.15 -9.88 22.63
N ARG A 75 -2.84 -9.50 23.70
CA ARG A 75 -3.80 -10.35 24.42
C ARG A 75 -5.18 -9.68 24.41
N PRO A 76 -5.93 -9.76 23.29
CA PRO A 76 -7.25 -9.19 23.20
C PRO A 76 -8.25 -9.94 24.08
N SER A 77 -9.23 -9.21 24.62
CA SER A 77 -10.33 -9.79 25.39
C SER A 77 -11.21 -10.67 24.51
N TYR A 78 -11.99 -11.56 25.14
CA TYR A 78 -12.88 -12.47 24.43
C TYR A 78 -13.85 -11.75 23.48
N ALA A 79 -14.38 -10.60 23.91
CA ALA A 79 -15.28 -9.78 23.09
C ALA A 79 -14.64 -9.27 21.79
N ILE A 80 -13.32 -9.00 21.79
CA ILE A 80 -12.57 -8.61 20.59
C ILE A 80 -12.31 -9.84 19.72
N THR A 81 -11.98 -10.99 20.31
CA THR A 81 -11.70 -12.22 19.54
C THR A 81 -12.91 -12.77 18.79
N LEU A 82 -14.14 -12.46 19.24
CA LEU A 82 -15.38 -12.84 18.58
C LEU A 82 -15.77 -11.94 17.39
N GLN A 83 -15.12 -10.79 17.22
CA GLN A 83 -15.46 -9.86 16.15
C GLN A 83 -14.95 -10.39 14.80
N PRO A 84 -15.83 -10.58 13.80
CA PRO A 84 -15.42 -11.12 12.49
C PRO A 84 -14.50 -10.19 11.71
N GLU A 85 -14.46 -8.90 12.05
CA GLU A 85 -13.54 -7.92 11.47
C GLU A 85 -12.10 -8.08 11.97
N VAL A 86 -11.87 -8.76 13.10
CA VAL A 86 -10.56 -8.83 13.75
C VAL A 86 -9.78 -10.05 13.30
N ILE A 87 -8.55 -9.83 12.86
CA ILE A 87 -7.57 -10.85 12.45
C ILE A 87 -6.44 -10.86 13.49
N LEU A 88 -6.31 -11.98 14.19
CA LEU A 88 -5.30 -12.18 15.23
C LEU A 88 -3.93 -12.56 14.65
N TYR A 89 -2.91 -12.54 15.50
CA TYR A 89 -1.53 -12.85 15.11
C TYR A 89 -1.40 -14.18 14.38
N ASP A 90 -2.02 -15.26 14.89
CA ASP A 90 -1.89 -16.59 14.30
C ASP A 90 -2.51 -16.63 12.90
N GLN A 91 -3.73 -16.09 12.75
CA GLN A 91 -4.40 -15.96 11.44
C GLN A 91 -3.59 -15.08 10.48
N TRP A 92 -3.01 -13.98 10.96
CA TRP A 92 -2.16 -13.10 10.17
C TRP A 92 -0.85 -13.76 9.73
N LYS A 93 -0.24 -14.55 10.61
CA LYS A 93 0.99 -15.31 10.34
C LYS A 93 0.75 -16.33 9.22
N ASP A 94 -0.37 -17.04 9.28
CA ASP A 94 -0.75 -18.02 8.25
C ASP A 94 -1.00 -17.33 6.90
N LEU A 95 -1.69 -16.18 6.90
CA LEU A 95 -1.87 -15.35 5.71
C LEU A 95 -0.54 -14.89 5.08
N LYS A 96 0.49 -14.68 5.89
CA LYS A 96 1.81 -14.21 5.44
C LYS A 96 2.71 -15.35 4.95
N ALA A 97 2.62 -16.54 5.55
CA ALA A 97 3.45 -17.69 5.21
C ALA A 97 3.15 -18.24 3.80
N ASP A 98 1.90 -18.15 3.35
CA ASP A 98 1.47 -18.57 2.00
C ASP A 98 1.73 -17.52 0.91
N SER A 99 2.96 -17.01 0.83
CA SER A 99 3.33 -15.90 -0.08
C SER A 99 3.23 -16.18 -1.58
N LYS A 100 2.85 -17.40 -2.01
CA LYS A 100 2.51 -17.72 -3.41
C LYS A 100 1.01 -17.86 -3.67
N GLY A 101 0.14 -17.87 -2.64
CA GLY A 101 -1.28 -18.16 -2.82
C GLY A 101 -2.25 -17.65 -1.76
N GLY A 102 -1.84 -17.35 -0.52
CA GLY A 102 -2.77 -17.10 0.59
C GLY A 102 -3.61 -15.83 0.45
N LEU A 103 -2.96 -14.66 0.37
CA LEU A 103 -3.67 -13.38 0.22
C LEU A 103 -4.43 -13.28 -1.11
N SER A 104 -3.86 -13.80 -2.20
CA SER A 104 -4.51 -13.80 -3.51
C SER A 104 -5.70 -14.75 -3.57
N THR A 105 -5.65 -15.91 -2.91
CA THR A 105 -6.75 -16.89 -2.85
C THR A 105 -7.87 -16.42 -1.93
N TRP A 106 -7.54 -15.75 -0.81
CA TRP A 106 -8.56 -15.18 0.06
C TRP A 106 -9.24 -13.95 -0.56
N ILE A 107 -8.47 -13.06 -1.19
CA ILE A 107 -9.04 -11.96 -1.99
C ILE A 107 -9.89 -12.54 -3.11
N LYS A 108 -9.38 -13.51 -3.90
CA LYS A 108 -10.18 -14.19 -4.93
C LYS A 108 -11.44 -14.85 -4.37
N GLY A 109 -11.40 -15.45 -3.17
CA GLY A 109 -12.54 -16.03 -2.49
C GLY A 109 -13.66 -15.02 -2.15
N ALA A 110 -13.30 -13.76 -1.92
CA ALA A 110 -14.28 -12.67 -1.76
C ALA A 110 -14.90 -12.22 -3.09
N PHE A 111 -14.25 -12.51 -4.23
CA PHE A 111 -14.69 -12.13 -5.57
C PHE A 111 -15.24 -13.32 -6.40
N SER A 112 -15.12 -14.58 -5.96
CA SER A 112 -15.27 -15.77 -6.81
C SER A 112 -16.71 -16.30 -6.98
N GLY A 113 -17.72 -15.44 -6.95
CA GLY A 113 -19.12 -15.85 -7.14
C GLY A 113 -19.59 -15.97 -8.60
N SER A 114 -18.84 -15.47 -9.60
CA SER A 114 -19.35 -15.32 -10.97
C SER A 114 -18.27 -15.50 -12.02
N LYS A 115 -18.17 -16.72 -12.59
CA LYS A 115 -17.39 -17.00 -13.81
C LYS A 115 -17.98 -16.22 -15.00
N GLY A 116 -17.18 -15.38 -15.67
CA GLY A 116 -17.50 -14.79 -16.97
C GLY A 116 -16.80 -13.46 -17.24
N ASP A 117 -16.59 -13.12 -18.51
CA ASP A 117 -15.90 -11.92 -19.03
C ASP A 117 -16.31 -10.56 -18.38
N MET A 118 -17.48 -10.52 -17.72
CA MET A 118 -17.92 -9.40 -16.89
C MET A 118 -17.03 -9.14 -15.66
N GLN A 119 -16.40 -10.18 -15.10
CA GLN A 119 -15.49 -10.05 -13.98
C GLN A 119 -14.16 -9.41 -14.39
N ASP A 120 -13.67 -9.72 -15.59
CA ASP A 120 -12.42 -9.15 -16.11
C ASP A 120 -12.58 -7.67 -16.46
N SER A 121 -13.71 -7.26 -17.05
CA SER A 121 -14.00 -5.84 -17.29
C SER A 121 -14.21 -5.07 -15.99
N LEU A 122 -14.87 -5.65 -14.98
CA LEU A 122 -15.01 -5.06 -13.65
C LEU A 122 -13.67 -4.93 -12.95
N LEU A 123 -12.80 -5.94 -13.02
CA LEU A 123 -11.45 -5.90 -12.47
C LEU A 123 -10.58 -4.85 -13.16
N GLN A 124 -10.65 -4.74 -14.50
CA GLN A 124 -9.96 -3.70 -15.26
C GLN A 124 -10.46 -2.30 -14.88
N ASN A 125 -11.77 -2.12 -14.75
CA ASN A 125 -12.38 -0.86 -14.33
C ASN A 125 -11.97 -0.50 -12.90
N LEU A 126 -12.01 -1.45 -11.95
CA LEU A 126 -11.52 -1.25 -10.59
C LEU A 126 -10.04 -0.87 -10.58
N HIS A 127 -9.21 -1.57 -11.35
CA HIS A 127 -7.79 -1.26 -11.46
C HIS A 127 -7.58 0.16 -11.99
N PHE A 128 -8.32 0.55 -13.04
CA PHE A 128 -8.27 1.92 -13.58
C PHE A 128 -8.66 2.96 -12.51
N ILE A 129 -9.80 2.79 -11.84
CA ILE A 129 -10.30 3.72 -10.82
C ILE A 129 -9.30 3.84 -9.67
N LEU A 130 -8.80 2.71 -9.15
CA LEU A 130 -7.83 2.71 -8.05
C LEU A 130 -6.48 3.31 -8.47
N SER A 131 -6.04 3.07 -9.71
CA SER A 131 -4.79 3.65 -10.24
C SER A 131 -4.85 5.16 -10.50
N THR A 132 -6.07 5.69 -10.66
CA THR A 132 -6.35 7.12 -10.89
C THR A 132 -6.95 7.81 -9.67
N SER A 133 -7.09 7.09 -8.55
CA SER A 133 -7.58 7.64 -7.29
C SER A 133 -6.57 8.64 -6.73
N PRO A 134 -7.04 9.77 -6.16
CA PRO A 134 -6.17 10.68 -5.42
C PRO A 134 -5.74 9.97 -4.13
N MET A 135 -4.62 9.26 -4.21
CA MET A 135 -3.99 8.55 -3.10
C MET A 135 -2.78 9.34 -2.61
N TRP A 136 -2.14 8.87 -1.55
CA TRP A 136 -0.78 9.29 -1.23
C TRP A 136 0.20 8.50 -2.07
N ASP A 137 1.32 9.11 -2.45
CA ASP A 137 2.42 8.39 -3.03
C ASP A 137 2.95 7.37 -2.01
N ARG A 138 3.37 6.21 -2.49
CA ARG A 138 3.92 5.14 -1.66
C ARG A 138 5.37 4.91 -2.06
N LEU A 139 6.27 5.12 -1.10
CA LEU A 139 7.68 4.80 -1.19
C LEU A 139 7.94 3.47 -0.46
N GLU A 140 8.34 2.45 -1.20
CA GLU A 140 8.73 1.15 -0.67
C GLU A 140 10.27 1.08 -0.61
N LEU A 141 10.80 0.89 0.58
CA LEU A 141 12.23 0.69 0.83
C LEU A 141 12.53 -0.80 0.88
N LYS A 142 13.77 -1.17 0.55
CA LYS A 142 14.25 -2.55 0.71
C LYS A 142 14.10 -3.00 2.16
N GLY A 143 13.64 -4.24 2.36
CA GLY A 143 13.29 -4.77 3.68
C GLY A 143 11.84 -4.45 4.11
N ASP A 144 10.91 -4.39 3.15
CA ASP A 144 9.45 -4.25 3.32
C ASP A 144 8.96 -3.04 4.13
N ARG A 145 9.77 -1.99 4.22
CA ARG A 145 9.38 -0.75 4.89
C ARG A 145 8.66 0.17 3.91
N ASN A 146 7.47 0.61 4.28
CA ASN A 146 6.63 1.44 3.42
C ASN A 146 6.41 2.82 4.06
N ILE A 147 6.52 3.86 3.26
CA ILE A 147 6.28 5.25 3.66
C ILE A 147 5.22 5.83 2.72
N LEU A 148 4.15 6.35 3.30
CA LEU A 148 3.12 7.10 2.56
C LEU A 148 3.43 8.59 2.65
N GLY A 149 3.09 9.34 1.61
CA GLY A 149 3.35 10.78 1.56
C GLY A 149 3.31 11.33 0.14
N GLU A 150 4.16 12.32 -0.12
CA GLU A 150 4.23 13.00 -1.41
C GLU A 150 5.65 12.90 -1.98
N PHE A 151 5.75 12.40 -3.20
CA PHE A 151 6.96 12.49 -4.01
C PHE A 151 7.13 13.92 -4.51
N ILE A 152 8.29 14.50 -4.21
CA ILE A 152 8.59 15.89 -4.59
C ILE A 152 9.38 15.90 -5.89
N GLU A 153 10.61 15.37 -5.85
CA GLU A 153 11.51 15.36 -7.01
C GLU A 153 12.71 14.43 -6.78
N PHE A 154 13.51 14.23 -7.83
CA PHE A 154 14.83 13.62 -7.72
C PHE A 154 15.90 14.66 -7.43
N LYS A 155 16.91 14.28 -6.64
CA LYS A 155 18.11 15.09 -6.36
C LYS A 155 19.37 14.29 -6.68
N GLY A 156 20.28 14.85 -7.46
CA GLY A 156 21.46 14.11 -7.94
C GLY A 156 22.30 14.91 -8.93
N ARG A 157 23.13 14.20 -9.71
CA ARG A 157 23.89 14.84 -10.79
C ARG A 157 22.97 15.25 -11.93
N HIS A 158 23.35 16.32 -12.62
CA HIS A 158 22.57 16.88 -13.73
C HIS A 158 22.15 15.83 -14.77
N ASP A 159 23.08 14.99 -15.22
CA ASP A 159 22.80 13.93 -16.21
C ASP A 159 21.72 12.94 -15.74
N ASP A 160 21.80 12.53 -14.47
CA ASP A 160 20.82 11.61 -13.87
C ASP A 160 19.45 12.31 -13.74
N ILE A 161 19.42 13.59 -13.35
CA ILE A 161 18.16 14.36 -13.23
C ILE A 161 17.50 14.58 -14.60
N GLN A 162 18.27 14.82 -15.65
CA GLN A 162 17.73 14.94 -17.01
C GLN A 162 17.10 13.62 -17.47
N ALA A 163 17.76 12.48 -17.22
CA ALA A 163 17.20 11.17 -17.55
C ALA A 163 15.89 10.89 -16.79
N LEU A 164 15.81 11.29 -15.52
CA LEU A 164 14.64 11.07 -14.65
C LEU A 164 13.51 12.08 -14.87
N LYS A 165 13.67 13.08 -15.74
CA LYS A 165 12.67 14.14 -15.99
C LYS A 165 11.32 13.60 -16.48
N CYS A 166 11.29 12.41 -17.07
CA CYS A 166 10.07 11.74 -17.50
C CYS A 166 9.30 11.06 -16.34
N LEU A 167 9.97 10.76 -15.23
CA LEU A 167 9.39 10.16 -14.03
C LEU A 167 8.68 11.21 -13.17
N LYS A 168 7.57 11.74 -13.68
CA LYS A 168 6.71 12.68 -12.98
C LYS A 168 5.41 12.01 -12.56
N ARG A 169 4.83 12.50 -11.46
CA ARG A 169 3.52 12.09 -10.94
C ARG A 169 2.42 12.07 -12.02
N SER A 170 2.44 13.07 -12.90
CA SER A 170 1.52 13.23 -14.04
C SER A 170 1.80 12.34 -15.25
N LYS A 171 2.86 11.54 -15.27
CA LYS A 171 3.24 10.71 -16.44
C LYS A 171 3.47 9.25 -16.10
N VAL A 172 3.76 8.96 -14.83
CA VAL A 172 4.17 7.63 -14.37
C VAL A 172 3.30 7.26 -13.19
N CYS A 173 2.76 6.03 -13.22
CA CYS A 173 1.99 5.49 -12.11
C CYS A 173 2.87 4.72 -11.11
N ARG A 174 3.94 4.07 -11.61
CA ARG A 174 4.85 3.27 -10.77
C ARG A 174 6.23 3.19 -11.38
N PHE A 175 7.24 3.15 -10.52
CA PHE A 175 8.59 2.73 -10.91
C PHE A 175 9.24 1.82 -9.87
N ILE A 176 10.08 0.90 -10.33
CA ILE A 176 10.77 -0.13 -9.56
C ILE A 176 12.27 0.08 -9.74
N VAL A 177 13.01 0.02 -8.64
CA VAL A 177 14.47 0.21 -8.64
C VAL A 177 15.14 -1.15 -8.52
N GLN A 178 15.78 -1.58 -9.61
CA GLN A 178 16.54 -2.81 -9.69
C GLN A 178 18.04 -2.52 -9.55
N LYS A 179 18.73 -3.39 -8.80
CA LYS A 179 20.18 -3.33 -8.71
C LYS A 179 20.74 -3.92 -10.01
N SER A 180 21.50 -3.14 -10.77
CA SER A 180 22.16 -3.65 -11.96
C SER A 180 23.21 -4.70 -11.54
N THR A 181 23.03 -5.94 -11.98
CA THR A 181 24.01 -7.03 -11.82
C THR A 181 24.66 -7.30 -13.16
N LEU A 182 25.64 -6.48 -13.56
CA LEU A 182 26.58 -6.84 -14.62
C LEU A 182 28.01 -6.47 -14.20
N PHE A 183 28.75 -7.52 -13.87
CA PHE A 183 30.17 -7.81 -14.06
C PHE A 183 31.13 -6.68 -14.48
N GLY A 184 32.26 -6.59 -13.78
CA GLY A 184 33.57 -6.31 -14.39
C GLY A 184 34.23 -4.96 -14.06
N GLY A 185 35.13 -4.97 -13.08
CA GLY A 185 36.39 -4.23 -13.10
C GLY A 185 36.39 -2.71 -12.92
N PHE A 186 35.65 -1.94 -13.72
CA PHE A 186 35.80 -0.48 -13.76
C PHE A 186 34.50 0.19 -14.22
N GLY A 187 33.81 0.90 -13.32
CA GLY A 187 32.86 1.94 -13.75
C GLY A 187 31.55 2.04 -12.98
N ARG A 188 31.57 2.82 -11.89
CA ARG A 188 30.43 3.58 -11.31
C ARG A 188 29.11 2.80 -11.16
N SER A 189 28.86 2.28 -9.96
CA SER A 189 27.60 1.60 -9.60
C SER A 189 26.34 2.38 -10.01
N ARG A 190 25.60 1.83 -10.99
CA ARG A 190 24.32 2.32 -11.48
C ARG A 190 23.18 1.41 -10.99
N VAL A 191 21.98 1.97 -10.94
CA VAL A 191 20.72 1.26 -10.71
C VAL A 191 19.85 1.40 -11.96
N GLN A 192 19.11 0.35 -12.26
CA GLN A 192 18.10 0.36 -13.33
C GLN A 192 16.75 0.71 -12.69
N ILE A 193 16.02 1.59 -13.34
CA ILE A 193 14.67 1.97 -12.97
C ILE A 193 13.75 1.52 -14.08
N LEU A 194 12.87 0.57 -13.77
CA LEU A 194 11.77 0.18 -14.62
C LEU A 194 10.56 1.01 -14.24
N TYR A 195 9.92 1.70 -15.17
CA TYR A 195 8.72 2.48 -14.90
C TYR A 195 7.57 2.18 -15.84
N SER A 196 6.36 2.25 -15.29
CA SER A 196 5.12 2.11 -16.03
C SER A 196 4.56 3.50 -16.30
N PRO A 197 4.43 3.91 -17.57
CA PRO A 197 3.68 5.11 -17.94
C PRO A 197 2.25 5.03 -17.40
N ARG A 198 1.68 6.19 -17.09
CA ARG A 198 0.28 6.31 -16.70
C ARG A 198 -0.58 6.30 -17.97
N ASP A 199 -1.54 5.38 -18.02
CA ASP A 199 -2.51 5.33 -19.10
C ASP A 199 -3.73 6.19 -18.75
N TYR A 200 -4.00 7.18 -19.60
CA TYR A 200 -5.14 8.10 -19.47
C TYR A 200 -6.30 7.73 -20.39
N ARG A 201 -6.13 6.74 -21.28
CA ARG A 201 -7.15 6.34 -22.27
C ARG A 201 -7.71 4.97 -21.85
N ALA A 202 -8.99 4.91 -21.55
CA ALA A 202 -9.69 3.70 -21.12
C ALA A 202 -10.03 2.74 -22.27
N GLU A 203 -9.22 2.72 -23.34
CA GLU A 203 -9.42 1.80 -24.47
C GLU A 203 -8.35 0.72 -24.42
N GLY A 204 -8.84 -0.52 -24.29
CA GLY A 204 -8.07 -1.70 -23.96
C GLY A 204 -6.87 -1.96 -24.88
N THR A 205 -5.98 -2.82 -24.37
CA THR A 205 -4.74 -3.33 -24.99
C THR A 205 -3.53 -2.40 -25.01
N SER A 206 -3.32 -1.60 -23.97
CA SER A 206 -1.96 -1.11 -23.69
C SER A 206 -1.24 -2.14 -22.83
N SER A 207 -0.47 -3.03 -23.46
CA SER A 207 0.49 -3.87 -22.74
C SER A 207 1.28 -2.98 -21.79
N SER A 208 1.43 -3.37 -20.52
CA SER A 208 2.23 -2.66 -19.53
C SER A 208 3.71 -2.63 -19.95
N GLU A 209 4.04 -1.80 -20.93
CA GLU A 209 5.38 -1.64 -21.47
C GLU A 209 6.19 -0.89 -20.42
N TRP A 210 6.95 -1.67 -19.65
CA TRP A 210 7.91 -1.14 -18.71
C TRP A 210 9.05 -0.50 -19.50
N LYS A 211 9.27 0.80 -19.25
CA LYS A 211 10.40 1.53 -19.82
C LYS A 211 11.55 1.54 -18.82
N GLU A 212 12.78 1.52 -19.34
CA GLU A 212 13.98 1.42 -18.51
C GLU A 212 14.81 2.71 -18.54
N ILE A 213 15.32 3.12 -17.39
CA ILE A 213 16.28 4.21 -17.23
C ILE A 213 17.40 3.74 -16.30
N SER A 214 18.65 3.97 -16.69
CA SER A 214 19.79 3.72 -15.81
C SER A 214 20.27 5.03 -15.19
N VAL A 215 20.51 5.07 -13.89
CA VAL A 215 21.07 6.23 -13.17
C VAL A 215 22.04 5.81 -12.07
N LYS A 216 22.78 6.74 -11.50
CA LYS A 216 23.71 6.43 -10.40
C LYS A 216 22.99 6.07 -9.10
N GLN A 217 23.57 5.13 -8.34
CA GLN A 217 22.97 4.59 -7.12
C GLN A 217 22.78 5.60 -5.95
N TYR A 218 23.51 6.73 -6.00
CA TYR A 218 23.48 7.77 -4.98
C TYR A 218 22.49 8.90 -5.30
N THR A 219 21.84 8.86 -6.47
CA THR A 219 20.71 9.75 -6.75
C THR A 219 19.63 9.53 -5.69
N GLU A 220 19.03 10.61 -5.22
CA GLU A 220 18.12 10.66 -4.10
C GLU A 220 16.70 10.99 -4.57
N ILE A 221 15.72 10.47 -3.85
CA ILE A 221 14.32 10.87 -3.92
C ILE A 221 14.05 11.82 -2.76
N LEU A 222 13.48 12.98 -3.06
CA LEU A 222 12.87 13.87 -2.07
C LEU A 222 11.42 13.45 -1.88
N PHE A 223 11.09 13.06 -0.65
CA PHE A 223 9.78 12.55 -0.31
C PHE A 223 9.32 13.16 1.01
N GLN A 224 8.11 13.69 1.04
CA GLN A 224 7.49 14.25 2.24
C GLN A 224 6.55 13.22 2.86
N PRO A 225 6.89 12.62 4.01
CA PRO A 225 6.01 11.65 4.65
C PRO A 225 4.68 12.28 5.09
N LEU A 226 3.64 11.45 5.07
CA LEU A 226 2.32 11.81 5.57
C LEU A 226 2.39 12.33 7.01
N HIS A 227 1.65 13.39 7.30
CA HIS A 227 1.65 14.10 8.60
C HIS A 227 2.99 14.72 9.01
N SER A 228 3.96 14.84 8.09
CA SER A 228 5.22 15.55 8.32
C SER A 228 5.32 16.80 7.46
N LYS A 229 5.79 17.91 8.04
CA LYS A 229 6.19 19.11 7.29
C LYS A 229 7.63 19.03 6.76
N LYS A 230 8.38 17.97 7.10
CA LYS A 230 9.79 17.83 6.74
C LYS A 230 9.96 16.88 5.56
N VAL A 231 10.60 17.37 4.51
CA VAL A 231 11.02 16.55 3.37
C VAL A 231 12.20 15.67 3.79
N LYS A 232 12.13 14.38 3.48
CA LYS A 232 13.18 13.39 3.71
C LYS A 232 13.84 12.99 2.39
N LYS A 233 15.11 12.60 2.47
CA LYS A 233 15.91 12.15 1.33
C LYS A 233 16.12 10.64 1.42
N PHE A 234 15.91 9.95 0.31
CA PHE A 234 16.10 8.50 0.21
C PHE A 234 17.00 8.17 -0.99
N LYS A 235 18.13 7.51 -0.76
CA LYS A 235 19.00 7.05 -1.85
C LYS A 235 18.30 5.99 -2.67
N LEU A 236 18.37 6.04 -4.00
CA LEU A 236 17.75 5.04 -4.88
C LEU A 236 18.20 3.61 -4.56
N SER A 237 19.47 3.43 -4.18
CA SER A 237 19.98 2.13 -3.72
C SER A 237 19.19 1.48 -2.58
N SER A 238 18.52 2.29 -1.74
CA SER A 238 17.68 1.83 -0.61
C SER A 238 16.21 1.65 -0.97
N VAL A 239 15.78 2.14 -2.14
CA VAL A 239 14.40 2.10 -2.62
C VAL A 239 14.18 0.79 -3.38
N ALA A 240 13.01 0.18 -3.21
CA ALA A 240 12.55 -0.98 -3.95
C ALA A 240 11.55 -0.55 -5.04
N SER A 241 10.52 0.21 -4.67
CA SER A 241 9.56 0.74 -5.63
C SER A 241 8.92 2.05 -5.15
N VAL A 242 8.36 2.80 -6.08
CA VAL A 242 7.52 3.97 -5.80
C VAL A 242 6.26 3.88 -6.64
N THR A 243 5.12 4.02 -5.97
CA THR A 243 3.82 4.19 -6.62
C THR A 243 3.41 5.64 -6.48
N LEU A 244 3.16 6.29 -7.61
CA LEU A 244 2.74 7.68 -7.67
C LEU A 244 1.23 7.74 -7.84
N SER A 245 0.58 8.43 -6.93
CA SER A 245 -0.84 8.79 -6.97
C SER A 245 -1.13 9.81 -8.07
N ALA A 246 -2.33 9.81 -8.64
CA ALA A 246 -2.76 10.85 -9.58
C ALA A 246 -3.14 12.13 -8.82
#